data_AF-A0A1I7TA48-F1
#
_entry.id   AF-A0A1I7TA48-F1
#
_cell.length_a   1.000
_cell.length_b   1.000
_cell.length_c   1.000
_cell.angle_alpha   90.00
_cell.angle_beta   90.00
_cell.angle_gamma   90.00
#
_symmetry.space_group_name_H-M   'P 1'
#
loop_
_entity.id
_entity.type
_entity.pdbx_description
1 polymer ?
#
loop_
_entity_poly.entity_id
_entity_poly.type
_entity_poly.pdbx_seq_one_letter_code
_entity_poly.pdbx_strand_id
1 'polypeptide(L)'
;MTESRKGIALRELYWKTLVLGNHYPEEFNSGKFRSTPGDSFPLDIVIGLDKIGNVYKVIVDADETLTPSKVTIRVGKGDLGSELNYKNARLAKYQKPVVLEFHRRERSVSRLESKNAFTDAVGQYIWITIEKPIPLTQNPHGQIQINKITVLGYPLPDEMVRGMETPEVEERKEEDVDSLKMEKLELGDTRVPKREKRVERHSYEGDGMSMKEETNLSGDPLTSIRTIRRVLEQKMEKANFDGKTIQATVCLRAIQRIDEYEARIEDLATRRSRALEMGDLNMVGYGRGD
;
A
#
# COMPACT_ATOMS: atom_id res chain seq x y z
N MET A 1 23.77 29.41 -7.67
CA MET A 1 23.17 29.09 -6.36
C MET A 1 22.32 27.85 -6.55
N THR A 2 22.87 26.67 -6.24
CA THR A 2 22.16 25.39 -6.37
C THR A 2 21.43 25.12 -5.05
N GLU A 3 20.11 25.24 -5.07
CA GLU A 3 19.29 24.84 -3.93
C GLU A 3 19.58 23.38 -3.58
N SER A 4 20.14 23.18 -2.38
CA SER A 4 20.32 21.88 -1.77
C SER A 4 18.96 21.17 -1.77
N ARG A 5 18.84 20.06 -2.52
CA ARG A 5 17.70 19.13 -2.44
C ARG A 5 17.53 18.70 -0.98
N LYS A 6 16.67 19.39 -0.22
CA LYS A 6 16.31 19.01 1.14
C LYS A 6 15.72 17.61 1.04
N GLY A 7 16.41 16.62 1.61
CA GLY A 7 15.91 15.25 1.68
C GLY A 7 14.52 15.24 2.30
N ILE A 8 13.55 14.63 1.61
CA ILE A 8 12.18 14.50 2.12
C ILE A 8 12.22 13.42 3.21
N ALA A 9 12.12 13.85 4.47
CA ALA A 9 12.10 12.95 5.62
C ALA A 9 10.69 12.41 5.89
N LEU A 10 10.62 11.21 6.47
CA LEU A 10 9.37 10.65 6.99
C LEU A 10 8.89 11.53 8.13
N ARG A 11 7.64 12.00 8.06
CA ARG A 11 7.03 12.81 9.12
C ARG A 11 5.55 12.53 9.26
N GLU A 12 4.98 12.99 10.37
CA GLU A 12 3.53 13.03 10.54
C GLU A 12 2.94 14.02 9.53
N LEU A 13 1.97 13.55 8.75
CA LEU A 13 1.23 14.36 7.79
C LEU A 13 0.01 14.94 8.50
N TYR A 14 -0.13 16.26 8.44
CA TYR A 14 -1.31 16.93 8.96
C TYR A 14 -2.54 16.62 8.13
N TRP A 15 -3.66 16.45 8.81
CA TRP A 15 -4.93 16.06 8.21
C TRP A 15 -6.09 16.70 8.96
N LYS A 16 -7.22 16.82 8.28
CA LYS A 16 -8.49 17.27 8.84
C LYS A 16 -9.60 16.25 8.57
N THR A 17 -10.57 16.16 9.46
CA THR A 17 -11.72 15.28 9.25
C THR A 17 -12.67 15.90 8.23
N LEU A 18 -13.08 15.11 7.25
CA LEU A 18 -14.09 15.49 6.25
C LEU A 18 -15.44 14.83 6.54
N VAL A 19 -15.42 13.59 7.03
CA VAL A 19 -16.60 12.80 7.39
C VAL A 19 -16.31 11.97 8.63
N LEU A 20 -17.32 11.86 9.51
CA LEU A 20 -17.30 11.03 10.72
C LEU A 20 -18.66 10.32 10.87
N GLY A 21 -19.00 9.43 9.95
CA GLY A 21 -20.31 8.78 9.90
C GLY A 21 -21.48 9.76 10.04
N ASN A 22 -22.30 9.57 11.08
CA ASN A 22 -23.44 10.43 11.40
C ASN A 22 -23.11 11.56 12.40
N HIS A 23 -21.85 11.72 12.76
CA HIS A 23 -21.36 12.69 13.74
C HIS A 23 -20.73 13.91 13.06
N TYR A 24 -20.55 14.98 13.83
CA TYR A 24 -19.87 16.18 13.34
C TYR A 24 -18.37 15.90 13.13
N PRO A 25 -17.80 16.18 11.94
CA PRO A 25 -16.37 15.94 11.66
C PRO A 25 -15.42 16.58 12.67
N GLU A 26 -15.81 17.73 13.24
CA GLU A 26 -15.01 18.50 14.19
C GLU A 26 -14.71 17.73 15.48
N GLU A 27 -15.58 16.79 15.87
CA GLU A 27 -15.39 15.94 17.04
C GLU A 27 -14.13 15.07 16.93
N PHE A 28 -13.67 14.77 15.70
CA PHE A 28 -12.52 13.92 15.45
C PHE A 28 -11.25 14.65 15.02
N ASN A 29 -11.25 15.98 14.98
CA ASN A 29 -10.05 16.76 14.59
C ASN A 29 -8.84 16.54 15.52
N SER A 30 -9.08 16.07 16.75
CA SER A 30 -8.01 15.69 17.70
C SER A 30 -7.47 14.26 17.48
N GLY A 31 -8.09 13.48 16.58
CA GLY A 31 -7.83 12.06 16.40
C GLY A 31 -8.49 11.14 17.43
N LYS A 32 -9.20 11.70 18.41
CA LYS A 32 -9.95 10.94 19.41
C LYS A 32 -11.44 10.98 19.11
N PHE A 33 -12.09 9.83 19.08
CA PHE A 33 -13.54 9.71 18.91
C PHE A 33 -14.08 8.50 19.68
N ARG A 34 -15.29 8.66 20.22
CA ARG A 34 -16.06 7.58 20.82
C ARG A 34 -17.45 7.60 20.20
N SER A 35 -17.89 6.46 19.69
CA SER A 35 -19.22 6.32 19.08
C SER A 35 -20.32 6.41 20.12
N THR A 36 -21.52 6.84 19.72
CA THR A 36 -22.68 6.81 20.63
C THR A 36 -23.20 5.38 20.82
N PRO A 37 -23.84 5.07 21.97
CA PRO A 37 -24.51 3.80 22.18
C PRO A 37 -25.53 3.53 21.07
N GLY A 38 -25.45 2.36 20.42
CA GLY A 38 -26.40 1.97 19.37
C GLY A 38 -26.09 2.53 17.97
N ASP A 39 -24.91 3.10 17.75
CA ASP A 39 -24.48 3.53 16.41
C ASP A 39 -24.55 2.39 15.38
N SER A 40 -24.94 2.74 14.16
CA SER A 40 -24.92 1.83 13.02
C SER A 40 -23.50 1.64 12.51
N PHE A 41 -23.09 0.38 12.33
CA PHE A 41 -21.83 0.00 11.71
C PHE A 41 -22.08 -0.62 10.32
N PRO A 42 -21.16 -0.47 9.35
CA PRO A 42 -19.85 0.17 9.49
C PRO A 42 -19.91 1.71 9.58
N LEU A 43 -18.96 2.29 10.31
CA LEU A 43 -18.78 3.73 10.45
C LEU A 43 -17.65 4.20 9.52
N ASP A 44 -17.94 5.16 8.65
CA ASP A 44 -16.93 5.73 7.75
C ASP A 44 -16.31 7.01 8.32
N ILE A 45 -14.98 7.04 8.37
CA ILE A 45 -14.20 8.22 8.69
C ILE A 45 -13.38 8.57 7.44
N VAL A 46 -13.58 9.79 6.92
CA VAL A 46 -12.80 10.29 5.79
C VAL A 46 -11.96 11.45 6.28
N ILE A 47 -10.64 11.33 6.14
CA ILE A 47 -9.69 12.40 6.47
C ILE A 47 -8.99 12.90 5.21
N GLY A 48 -8.73 14.20 5.16
CA GLY A 48 -8.03 14.86 4.07
C GLY A 48 -6.69 15.39 4.55
N LEU A 49 -5.61 15.08 3.83
CA LEU A 49 -4.28 15.61 4.06
C LEU A 49 -4.20 17.05 3.53
N ASP A 50 -3.50 17.94 4.26
CA ASP A 50 -3.32 19.33 3.84
C ASP A 50 -2.58 19.46 2.50
N LYS A 51 -1.70 18.49 2.21
CA LYS A 51 -0.95 18.38 0.95
C LYS A 51 -0.94 16.95 0.47
N ILE A 52 -0.89 16.79 -0.85
CA ILE A 52 -0.66 15.49 -1.48
C ILE A 52 0.68 14.93 -1.01
N GLY A 53 0.69 13.69 -0.57
CA GLY A 53 1.87 13.04 -0.03
C GLY A 53 1.88 11.55 -0.33
N ASN A 54 3.06 10.94 -0.25
CA ASN A 54 3.16 9.49 -0.16
C ASN A 54 2.86 9.05 1.28
N VAL A 55 1.70 8.45 1.49
CA VAL A 55 1.28 7.84 2.75
C VAL A 55 2.00 6.52 2.92
N TYR A 56 2.96 6.49 3.84
CA TYR A 56 3.75 5.31 4.14
C TYR A 56 3.02 4.38 5.12
N LYS A 57 2.52 4.96 6.22
CA LYS A 57 1.96 4.21 7.35
C LYS A 57 0.82 4.97 8.01
N VAL A 58 -0.30 4.30 8.26
CA VAL A 58 -1.41 4.80 9.08
C VAL A 58 -1.47 3.98 10.36
N ILE A 59 -1.48 4.66 11.50
CA ILE A 59 -1.56 4.06 12.83
C ILE A 59 -2.95 4.36 13.38
N VAL A 60 -3.68 3.33 13.75
CA VAL A 60 -4.99 3.43 14.41
C VAL A 60 -4.82 2.92 15.83
N ASP A 61 -4.96 3.81 16.80
CA ASP A 61 -4.92 3.49 18.22
C ASP A 61 -6.33 3.36 18.77
N ALA A 62 -6.75 2.14 19.09
CA ALA A 62 -8.07 1.83 19.63
C ALA A 62 -8.02 1.62 21.15
N ASP A 63 -9.12 1.94 21.83
CA ASP A 63 -9.29 1.65 23.25
C ASP A 63 -9.42 0.15 23.51
N GLU A 64 -8.79 -0.35 24.58
CA GLU A 64 -8.76 -1.79 24.92
C GLU A 64 -10.15 -2.37 25.24
N THR A 65 -11.10 -1.55 25.73
CA THR A 65 -12.44 -2.00 26.12
C THR A 65 -13.48 -1.76 25.04
N LEU A 66 -13.22 -0.83 24.13
CA LEU A 66 -14.10 -0.40 23.05
C LEU A 66 -13.46 -0.63 21.68
N THR A 67 -12.78 -1.77 21.51
CA THR A 67 -12.05 -2.12 20.29
C THR A 67 -13.00 -2.42 19.11
N PRO A 68 -12.77 -1.83 17.91
CA PRO A 68 -13.44 -2.25 16.68
C PRO A 68 -12.96 -3.63 16.21
N SER A 69 -13.83 -4.51 15.72
CA SER A 69 -13.41 -5.84 15.23
C SER A 69 -12.49 -5.77 14.01
N LYS A 70 -12.72 -4.80 13.12
CA LYS A 70 -11.96 -4.63 11.88
C LYS A 70 -11.96 -3.17 11.46
N VAL A 71 -10.83 -2.73 10.93
CA VAL A 71 -10.65 -1.40 10.34
C VAL A 71 -10.07 -1.57 8.95
N THR A 72 -10.71 -0.96 7.95
CA THR A 72 -10.26 -0.99 6.56
C THR A 72 -9.81 0.40 6.15
N ILE A 73 -8.59 0.52 5.63
CA ILE A 73 -7.99 1.80 5.24
C ILE A 73 -7.73 1.82 3.76
N ARG A 74 -8.13 2.89 3.07
CA ARG A 74 -7.89 3.13 1.65
C ARG A 74 -7.29 4.51 1.46
N VAL A 75 -6.26 4.60 0.62
CA VAL A 75 -5.63 5.89 0.26
C VAL A 75 -6.09 6.29 -1.13
N GLY A 76 -6.68 7.47 -1.23
CA GLY A 76 -7.21 8.07 -2.46
C GLY A 76 -6.29 9.14 -3.01
N LYS A 77 -6.04 9.10 -4.32
CA LYS A 77 -5.32 10.17 -5.03
C LYS A 77 -6.20 11.42 -5.07
N GLY A 78 -5.64 12.56 -4.68
CA GLY A 78 -6.27 13.87 -4.87
C GLY A 78 -5.66 14.61 -6.05
N ASP A 79 -6.36 15.66 -6.50
CA ASP A 79 -5.99 16.47 -7.64
C ASP A 79 -5.39 17.79 -7.19
N LEU A 80 -4.37 18.25 -7.90
CA LEU A 80 -3.72 19.52 -7.61
C LEU A 80 -4.69 20.69 -7.81
N GLY A 81 -4.77 21.57 -6.81
CA GLY A 81 -5.66 22.75 -6.86
C GLY A 81 -7.13 22.44 -6.55
N SER A 82 -7.49 21.17 -6.33
CA SER A 82 -8.82 20.79 -5.89
C SER A 82 -9.02 21.12 -4.41
N GLU A 83 -10.21 21.59 -4.06
CA GLU A 83 -10.55 21.89 -2.67
C GLU A 83 -10.59 20.61 -1.83
N LEU A 84 -10.08 20.69 -0.61
CA LEU A 84 -10.11 19.57 0.33
C LEU A 84 -11.49 19.46 0.98
N ASN A 85 -12.40 18.73 0.32
CA ASN A 85 -13.78 18.51 0.74
C ASN A 85 -14.25 17.06 0.46
N TYR A 86 -15.42 16.68 1.00
CA TYR A 86 -15.95 15.32 0.85
C TYR A 86 -16.36 14.98 -0.59
N LYS A 87 -16.84 15.95 -1.38
CA LYS A 87 -17.25 15.71 -2.78
C LYS A 87 -16.07 15.19 -3.60
N ASN A 88 -14.92 15.84 -3.45
CA ASN A 88 -13.69 15.46 -4.13
C ASN A 88 -13.11 14.15 -3.56
N ALA A 89 -13.18 13.96 -2.23
CA ALA A 89 -12.79 12.71 -1.60
C ALA A 89 -13.60 11.50 -2.12
N ARG A 90 -14.88 11.67 -2.46
CA ARG A 90 -15.73 10.61 -3.00
C ARG A 90 -15.38 10.23 -4.45
N LEU A 91 -14.94 11.20 -5.24
CA LEU A 91 -14.56 11.00 -6.65
C LEU A 91 -13.11 10.52 -6.80
N ALA A 92 -12.30 10.63 -5.75
CA ALA A 92 -10.90 10.22 -5.73
C ALA A 92 -10.72 8.73 -6.09
N LYS A 93 -9.62 8.44 -6.79
CA LYS A 93 -9.23 7.05 -7.11
C LYS A 93 -8.52 6.41 -5.92
N TYR A 94 -9.20 5.47 -5.26
CA TYR A 94 -8.66 4.74 -4.11
C TYR A 94 -7.84 3.52 -4.51
N GLN A 95 -6.73 3.32 -3.80
CA GLN A 95 -5.93 2.12 -3.92
C GLN A 95 -6.55 0.92 -3.19
N LYS A 96 -5.94 -0.26 -3.36
CA LYS A 96 -6.35 -1.49 -2.70
C LYS A 96 -6.42 -1.29 -1.17
N PRO A 97 -7.51 -1.71 -0.52
CA PRO A 97 -7.65 -1.55 0.93
C PRO A 97 -6.60 -2.35 1.70
N VAL A 98 -6.13 -1.76 2.80
CA VAL A 98 -5.38 -2.45 3.85
C VAL A 98 -6.35 -2.74 4.99
N VAL A 99 -6.38 -4.00 5.42
CA VAL A 99 -7.31 -4.47 6.45
C VAL A 99 -6.55 -4.73 7.76
N LEU A 100 -7.06 -4.17 8.85
CA LEU A 100 -6.58 -4.38 10.22
C LEU A 100 -7.65 -5.12 11.02
N GLU A 101 -7.39 -6.38 11.38
CA GLU A 101 -8.33 -7.20 12.16
C GLU A 101 -7.93 -7.23 13.62
N PHE A 102 -8.79 -6.77 14.51
CA PHE A 102 -8.58 -6.83 15.94
C PHE A 102 -9.19 -8.12 16.49
N HIS A 103 -8.50 -8.69 17.46
CA HIS A 103 -8.84 -10.00 17.99
C HIS A 103 -8.98 -9.89 19.50
N ARG A 104 -9.97 -10.59 20.05
CA ARG A 104 -10.19 -10.65 21.49
C ARG A 104 -8.96 -11.24 22.18
N ARG A 105 -8.34 -10.50 23.10
CA ARG A 105 -7.22 -10.98 23.92
C ARG A 105 -7.67 -11.41 25.31
N GLU A 106 -7.04 -12.46 25.83
CA GLU A 106 -7.15 -12.88 27.22
C GLU A 106 -6.22 -12.03 28.10
N ARG A 107 -6.81 -11.02 28.77
CA ARG A 107 -6.46 -10.28 30.01
C ARG A 107 -5.00 -10.02 30.46
N SER A 108 -3.96 -10.49 29.79
CA SER A 108 -2.59 -10.59 30.34
C SER A 108 -1.55 -9.69 29.67
N VAL A 109 -1.90 -8.95 28.62
CA VAL A 109 -0.99 -7.98 27.99
C VAL A 109 -1.76 -6.69 27.67
N SER A 110 -1.83 -5.80 28.66
CA SER A 110 -2.19 -4.40 28.42
C SER A 110 -1.07 -3.75 27.61
N ARG A 111 -1.34 -3.59 26.32
CA ARG A 111 -0.62 -2.70 25.43
C ARG A 111 -1.73 -2.15 24.53
N LEU A 112 -1.86 -0.83 24.51
CA LEU A 112 -2.62 -0.06 23.52
C LEU A 112 -2.78 -0.87 22.23
N GLU A 113 -4.01 -1.07 21.78
CA GLU A 113 -4.29 -1.77 20.53
C GLU A 113 -4.03 -0.84 19.33
N SER A 114 -2.79 -0.38 19.24
CA SER A 114 -2.27 0.35 18.10
C SER A 114 -1.95 -0.64 16.98
N LYS A 115 -2.70 -0.55 15.88
CA LYS A 115 -2.44 -1.30 14.64
C LYS A 115 -1.92 -0.41 13.54
N ASN A 116 -1.07 -0.99 12.69
CA ASN A 116 -0.33 -0.30 11.65
C ASN A 116 -0.78 -0.80 10.28
N ALA A 117 -1.25 0.10 9.42
CA ALA A 117 -1.49 -0.15 8.01
C ALA A 117 -0.35 0.43 7.17
N PHE A 118 0.25 -0.39 6.30
CA PHE A 118 1.29 0.04 5.37
C PHE A 118 0.71 0.13 3.96
N THR A 119 0.81 1.30 3.34
CA THR A 119 0.18 1.58 2.04
C THR A 119 1.19 1.95 0.97
N ASP A 120 2.25 2.71 1.34
CA ASP A 120 3.24 3.30 0.41
C ASP A 120 2.58 3.88 -0.85
N ALA A 121 1.58 4.73 -0.62
CA ALA A 121 0.61 5.18 -1.61
C ALA A 121 0.59 6.70 -1.71
N VAL A 122 0.73 7.25 -2.93
CA VAL A 122 0.50 8.68 -3.17
C VAL A 122 -0.99 8.99 -3.05
N GLY A 123 -1.34 9.90 -2.15
CA GLY A 123 -2.72 10.28 -1.91
C GLY A 123 -2.89 11.60 -1.16
N GLN A 124 -4.13 12.06 -1.15
CA GLN A 124 -4.59 13.21 -0.36
C GLN A 124 -5.73 12.81 0.58
N TYR A 125 -6.51 11.80 0.21
CA TYR A 125 -7.67 11.36 0.97
C TYR A 125 -7.38 10.01 1.61
N ILE A 126 -7.81 9.81 2.84
CA ILE A 126 -7.73 8.51 3.51
C ILE A 126 -9.13 8.17 3.99
N TRP A 127 -9.66 7.06 3.47
CA TRP A 127 -10.96 6.51 3.84
C TRP A 127 -10.75 5.37 4.81
N ILE A 128 -11.34 5.49 5.99
CA ILE A 128 -11.21 4.54 7.09
C ILE A 128 -12.60 4.03 7.44
N THR A 129 -12.87 2.77 7.13
CA THR A 129 -14.13 2.11 7.46
C THR A 129 -13.93 1.30 8.73
N ILE A 130 -14.68 1.61 9.78
CA ILE A 130 -14.63 0.94 11.07
C ILE A 130 -15.82 0.00 11.21
N GLU A 131 -15.55 -1.28 11.40
CA GLU A 131 -16.57 -2.30 11.65
C GLU A 131 -17.02 -2.30 13.12
N LYS A 132 -18.12 -3.02 13.37
CA LYS A 132 -18.70 -3.21 14.71
C LYS A 132 -17.66 -3.59 15.78
N PRO A 133 -17.85 -3.21 17.05
CA PRO A 133 -16.92 -3.57 18.12
C PRO A 133 -16.86 -5.07 18.36
N ILE A 134 -15.75 -5.51 18.96
CA ILE A 134 -15.63 -6.86 19.49
C ILE A 134 -16.61 -6.99 20.68
N PRO A 135 -17.50 -8.00 20.70
CA PRO A 135 -18.40 -8.21 21.83
C PRO A 135 -17.63 -8.50 23.12
N LEU A 136 -17.68 -7.56 24.06
CA LEU A 136 -17.06 -7.66 25.38
C LEU A 136 -18.09 -7.35 26.46
N THR A 137 -18.00 -8.03 27.61
CA THR A 137 -18.89 -7.77 28.75
C THR A 137 -18.72 -6.35 29.30
N GLN A 138 -17.54 -5.75 29.14
CA GLN A 138 -17.26 -4.36 29.51
C GLN A 138 -17.86 -3.33 28.53
N ASN A 139 -18.38 -3.77 27.38
CA ASN A 139 -18.97 -2.92 26.35
C ASN A 139 -20.41 -3.36 26.02
N PRO A 140 -21.35 -3.27 26.98
CA PRO A 140 -22.74 -3.71 26.79
C PRO A 140 -23.49 -2.88 25.74
N HIS A 141 -23.01 -1.67 25.46
CA HIS A 141 -23.64 -0.73 24.53
C HIS A 141 -23.09 -0.81 23.11
N GLY A 142 -22.13 -1.71 22.84
CA GLY A 142 -21.56 -1.89 21.51
C GLY A 142 -20.94 -0.61 20.94
N GLN A 143 -20.20 0.14 21.77
CA GLN A 143 -19.50 1.35 21.35
C GLN A 143 -18.09 1.04 20.84
N ILE A 144 -17.53 1.92 20.01
CA ILE A 144 -16.10 1.93 19.67
C ILE A 144 -15.44 3.18 20.22
N GLN A 145 -14.14 3.10 20.49
CA GLN A 145 -13.34 4.29 20.76
C GLN A 145 -11.99 4.21 20.04
N ILE A 146 -11.72 5.25 19.26
CA ILE A 146 -10.42 5.52 18.66
C ILE A 146 -9.76 6.60 19.50
N ASN A 147 -8.58 6.31 20.04
CA ASN A 147 -7.82 7.23 20.87
C ASN A 147 -7.01 8.22 20.02
N LYS A 148 -6.40 7.72 18.94
CA LYS A 148 -5.60 8.54 18.01
C LYS A 148 -5.51 7.88 16.63
N ILE A 149 -5.53 8.71 15.58
CA ILE A 149 -5.04 8.33 14.25
C ILE A 149 -3.79 9.12 13.92
N THR A 150 -2.74 8.42 13.50
CA THR A 150 -1.47 9.03 13.08
C THR A 150 -1.17 8.62 11.64
N VAL A 151 -0.95 9.60 10.77
CA VAL A 151 -0.57 9.36 9.37
C VAL A 151 0.88 9.74 9.18
N LEU A 152 1.72 8.78 8.82
CA LEU A 152 3.14 8.98 8.56
C LEU A 152 3.41 8.86 7.05
N GLY A 153 4.18 9.79 6.51
CA GLY A 153 4.49 9.78 5.10
C GLY A 153 5.50 10.84 4.68
N TYR A 154 5.60 10.99 3.36
CA TYR A 154 6.49 11.93 2.69
C TYR A 154 5.62 12.93 1.93
N PRO A 155 5.54 14.18 2.38
CA PRO A 155 4.80 15.20 1.65
C PRO A 155 5.53 15.50 0.35
N LEU A 156 4.77 15.53 -0.74
CA LEU A 156 5.30 15.78 -2.06
C LEU A 156 5.19 17.28 -2.37
N PRO A 157 6.26 17.92 -2.88
CA PRO A 157 6.14 19.26 -3.41
C PRO A 157 5.30 19.24 -4.70
N ASP A 158 4.52 20.30 -4.92
CA ASP A 158 3.56 20.40 -6.03
C ASP A 158 4.19 20.14 -7.40
N GLU A 159 5.46 20.48 -7.59
CA GLU A 159 6.24 20.20 -8.81
C GLU A 159 6.37 18.70 -9.11
N MET A 160 6.61 17.89 -8.07
CA MET A 160 6.70 16.43 -8.23
C MET A 160 5.33 15.80 -8.47
N VAL A 161 4.27 16.40 -7.95
CA VAL A 161 2.90 15.94 -8.19
C VAL A 161 2.47 16.24 -9.62
N ARG A 162 2.79 17.43 -10.15
CA ARG A 162 2.56 17.80 -11.56
C ARG A 162 3.28 16.87 -12.53
N GLY A 163 4.50 16.45 -12.20
CA GLY A 163 5.25 15.48 -13.01
C GLY A 163 4.67 14.05 -13.02
N MET A 164 3.73 13.74 -12.11
CA MET A 164 3.03 12.44 -12.03
C MET A 164 1.65 12.48 -12.73
N GLU A 165 1.23 13.62 -13.24
CA GLU A 165 0.07 13.75 -14.13
C GLU A 165 0.51 13.41 -15.56
N THR A 166 0.45 12.13 -15.93
CA THR A 166 0.49 11.74 -17.36
C THR A 166 -0.79 12.19 -18.06
N PRO A 167 -0.73 12.61 -19.33
CA PRO A 167 -1.87 13.20 -20.04
C PRO A 167 -3.05 12.24 -20.10
N GLU A 168 -4.23 12.79 -19.85
CA GLU A 168 -5.53 12.14 -19.93
C GLU A 168 -5.68 11.42 -21.27
N VAL A 169 -5.90 10.11 -21.23
CA VAL A 169 -6.49 9.40 -22.36
C VAL A 169 -7.97 9.79 -22.36
N GLU A 170 -8.35 10.56 -23.38
CA GLU A 170 -9.70 11.07 -23.60
C GLU A 170 -10.79 10.02 -23.31
N GLU A 171 -11.74 10.42 -22.47
CA GLU A 171 -13.03 9.77 -22.33
C GLU A 171 -13.73 9.68 -23.69
N ARG A 172 -13.98 8.46 -24.18
CA ARG A 172 -15.04 8.25 -25.16
C ARG A 172 -16.28 7.75 -24.42
N LYS A 173 -17.28 8.62 -24.35
CA LYS A 173 -18.63 8.31 -23.89
C LYS A 173 -19.32 7.32 -24.85
N GLU A 174 -20.14 6.47 -24.24
CA GLU A 174 -21.01 5.45 -24.84
C GLU A 174 -22.08 6.04 -25.76
N GLU A 175 -22.52 5.28 -26.77
CA GLU A 175 -23.91 4.83 -26.97
C GLU A 175 -24.05 4.03 -28.29
N ASP A 176 -24.60 2.81 -28.16
CA ASP A 176 -25.48 1.99 -29.04
C ASP A 176 -25.28 2.01 -30.59
N VAL A 177 -25.42 0.94 -31.38
CA VAL A 177 -26.51 -0.04 -31.47
C VAL A 177 -26.07 -1.25 -32.32
N ASP A 178 -26.71 -2.38 -32.06
CA ASP A 178 -26.84 -3.62 -32.82
C ASP A 178 -26.41 -3.69 -34.31
N SER A 179 -25.99 -4.93 -34.65
CA SER A 179 -25.97 -5.58 -35.98
C SER A 179 -24.60 -5.63 -36.66
N LEU A 180 -24.05 -6.83 -36.83
CA LEU A 180 -23.92 -7.49 -38.15
C LEU A 180 -23.17 -8.84 -38.05
N LYS A 181 -23.97 -9.90 -38.20
CA LYS A 181 -23.77 -11.16 -38.92
C LYS A 181 -22.33 -11.63 -39.25
N MET A 182 -22.05 -12.87 -38.82
CA MET A 182 -21.07 -13.74 -39.45
C MET A 182 -21.49 -14.12 -40.87
N GLU A 183 -20.63 -13.85 -41.86
CA GLU A 183 -20.57 -14.63 -43.11
C GLU A 183 -19.17 -14.56 -43.77
N LYS A 184 -18.50 -15.71 -43.74
CA LYS A 184 -17.56 -16.33 -44.69
C LYS A 184 -17.12 -15.54 -45.95
N LEU A 185 -15.80 -15.47 -46.22
CA LEU A 185 -15.13 -16.03 -47.42
C LEU A 185 -13.65 -15.57 -47.62
N GLU A 186 -12.77 -16.58 -47.62
CA GLU A 186 -11.57 -16.90 -48.44
C GLU A 186 -10.63 -15.83 -49.07
N LEU A 187 -9.33 -16.00 -48.71
CA LEU A 187 -8.08 -16.06 -49.49
C LEU A 187 -7.92 -15.32 -50.84
N GLY A 188 -6.87 -14.49 -50.90
CA GLY A 188 -6.17 -14.07 -52.12
C GLY A 188 -4.86 -13.33 -51.83
N ASP A 189 -3.73 -13.95 -52.16
CA ASP A 189 -2.33 -13.46 -52.10
C ASP A 189 -2.09 -12.18 -52.93
N THR A 190 -1.26 -11.22 -52.46
CA THR A 190 0.06 -10.85 -53.07
C THR A 190 0.84 -9.79 -52.25
N ARG A 191 2.04 -10.17 -51.75
CA ARG A 191 3.38 -9.49 -51.62
C ARG A 191 3.44 -7.93 -51.53
N VAL A 192 4.22 -7.23 -50.68
CA VAL A 192 5.70 -7.13 -50.42
C VAL A 192 5.90 -6.01 -49.32
N PRO A 193 7.07 -5.69 -48.70
CA PRO A 193 8.09 -6.45 -47.96
C PRO A 193 8.25 -6.03 -46.47
N LYS A 194 8.85 -6.91 -45.65
CA LYS A 194 9.48 -6.57 -44.37
C LYS A 194 10.67 -5.61 -44.57
N ARG A 195 10.64 -4.46 -43.91
CA ARG A 195 11.84 -3.64 -43.63
C ARG A 195 12.23 -3.81 -42.16
N GLU A 196 13.26 -4.61 -41.94
CA GLU A 196 14.04 -4.59 -40.70
C GLU A 196 14.66 -3.19 -40.53
N LYS A 197 14.25 -2.46 -39.50
CA LYS A 197 15.05 -1.35 -38.97
C LYS A 197 15.84 -1.88 -37.79
N ARG A 198 17.14 -2.10 -38.05
CA ARG A 198 18.20 -2.18 -37.04
C ARG A 198 18.04 -0.99 -36.09
N VAL A 199 17.81 -1.27 -34.82
CA VAL A 199 18.08 -0.30 -33.76
C VAL A 199 19.57 -0.44 -33.44
N GLU A 200 20.31 0.62 -33.73
CA GLU A 200 21.72 0.77 -33.39
C GLU A 200 21.90 0.55 -31.89
N ARG A 201 22.67 -0.50 -31.55
CA ARG A 201 23.18 -0.71 -30.21
C ARG A 201 24.23 0.37 -29.96
N HIS A 202 23.87 1.43 -29.25
CA HIS A 202 24.85 2.20 -28.51
C HIS A 202 25.41 1.31 -27.40
N SER A 203 26.65 0.84 -27.58
CA SER A 203 27.43 0.18 -26.55
C SER A 203 27.75 1.17 -25.44
N TYR A 204 27.11 1.00 -24.29
CA TYR A 204 27.64 1.49 -23.02
C TYR A 204 28.39 0.32 -22.39
N GLU A 205 29.70 0.26 -22.64
CA GLU A 205 30.59 -0.60 -21.88
C GLU A 205 30.66 -0.10 -20.44
N GLY A 206 30.48 -1.02 -19.48
CA GLY A 206 31.04 -0.86 -18.13
C GLY A 206 30.08 -0.44 -17.01
N ASP A 207 29.07 -1.26 -16.71
CA ASP A 207 28.50 -1.28 -15.35
C ASP A 207 28.35 -2.72 -14.84
N GLY A 208 29.48 -3.42 -14.70
CA GLY A 208 29.73 -4.52 -13.75
C GLY A 208 28.76 -5.71 -13.65
N MET A 209 27.66 -5.76 -14.39
CA MET A 209 26.69 -6.84 -14.41
C MET A 209 27.09 -7.83 -15.49
N SER A 210 28.23 -8.49 -15.27
CA SER A 210 28.44 -9.80 -15.86
C SER A 210 27.50 -10.76 -15.12
N MET A 211 26.29 -10.90 -15.64
CA MET A 211 25.44 -12.04 -15.28
C MET A 211 26.09 -13.28 -15.86
N LYS A 212 26.79 -14.04 -15.02
CA LYS A 212 27.11 -15.43 -15.32
C LYS A 212 25.79 -16.20 -15.32
N GLU A 213 25.62 -17.08 -16.30
CA GLU A 213 24.41 -17.83 -16.63
C GLU A 213 23.86 -18.75 -15.50
N GLU A 214 24.42 -18.69 -14.28
CA GLU A 214 24.09 -19.57 -13.15
C GLU A 214 23.32 -18.89 -12.01
N THR A 215 22.93 -17.60 -12.10
CA THR A 215 22.03 -17.02 -11.09
C THR A 215 20.58 -17.41 -11.37
N ASN A 216 20.25 -18.65 -11.03
CA ASN A 216 18.88 -19.17 -10.93
C ASN A 216 18.07 -18.35 -9.91
N LEU A 217 17.47 -17.25 -10.35
CA LEU A 217 16.29 -16.65 -9.71
C LEU A 217 15.04 -17.56 -9.83
N SER A 218 15.20 -18.75 -10.43
CA SER A 218 14.24 -19.85 -10.44
C SER A 218 14.34 -20.77 -9.21
N GLY A 219 15.29 -20.53 -8.29
CA GLY A 219 15.45 -21.27 -7.04
C GLY A 219 14.58 -20.70 -5.90
N ASP A 220 14.22 -21.59 -4.97
CA ASP A 220 13.51 -21.34 -3.70
C ASP A 220 13.54 -19.86 -3.23
N PRO A 221 12.37 -19.23 -2.97
CA PRO A 221 12.26 -17.81 -2.64
C PRO A 221 13.20 -17.33 -1.52
N LEU A 222 13.56 -18.19 -0.56
CA LEU A 222 14.54 -17.87 0.49
C LEU A 222 15.95 -17.66 -0.07
N THR A 223 16.36 -18.47 -1.04
CA THR A 223 17.68 -18.38 -1.67
C THR A 223 17.82 -17.08 -2.48
N SER A 224 16.74 -16.70 -3.17
CA SER A 224 16.68 -15.45 -3.93
C SER A 224 16.79 -14.22 -3.01
N ILE A 225 16.07 -14.21 -1.88
CA ILE A 225 16.12 -13.14 -0.88
C ILE A 225 17.50 -13.02 -0.22
N ARG A 226 18.11 -14.14 0.18
CA ARG A 226 19.47 -14.16 0.75
C ARG A 226 20.51 -13.66 -0.25
N THR A 227 20.33 -13.92 -1.54
CA THR A 227 21.22 -13.41 -2.61
C THR A 227 21.09 -11.90 -2.75
N ILE A 228 19.87 -11.37 -2.79
CA ILE A 228 19.61 -9.93 -2.87
C ILE A 228 20.17 -9.21 -1.63
N ARG A 229 20.01 -9.80 -0.43
CA ARG A 229 20.60 -9.28 0.82
C ARG A 229 22.12 -9.10 0.71
N ARG A 230 22.85 -10.14 0.29
CA ARG A 230 24.31 -10.10 0.14
C ARG A 230 24.76 -8.99 -0.83
N VAL A 231 24.04 -8.81 -1.94
CA VAL A 231 24.34 -7.74 -2.91
C VAL A 231 24.14 -6.35 -2.29
N LEU A 232 23.10 -6.18 -1.47
CA LEU A 232 22.85 -4.92 -0.78
C LEU A 232 23.86 -4.65 0.34
N GLU A 233 24.32 -5.67 1.06
CA GLU A 233 25.40 -5.56 2.05
C GLU A 233 26.69 -5.08 1.37
N GLN A 234 27.08 -5.69 0.24
CA GLN A 234 28.25 -5.27 -0.53
C GLN A 234 28.11 -3.84 -1.08
N LYS A 235 26.92 -3.45 -1.55
CA LYS A 235 26.65 -2.07 -2.00
C LYS A 235 26.68 -1.07 -0.85
N MET A 236 26.22 -1.47 0.33
CA MET A 236 26.25 -0.65 1.54
C MET A 236 27.70 -0.41 2.00
N GLU A 237 28.52 -1.46 2.06
CA GLU A 237 29.93 -1.37 2.44
C GLU A 237 30.70 -0.49 1.46
N LYS A 238 30.50 -0.68 0.15
CA LYS A 238 31.09 0.18 -0.89
C LYS A 238 30.63 1.64 -0.77
N ALA A 239 29.34 1.87 -0.50
CA ALA A 239 28.81 3.21 -0.31
C ALA A 239 29.36 3.89 0.96
N ASN A 240 29.60 3.13 2.04
CA ASN A 240 30.26 3.62 3.24
C ASN A 240 31.73 3.98 2.98
N PHE A 241 32.45 3.13 2.24
CA PHE A 241 33.84 3.40 1.83
C PHE A 241 33.95 4.65 0.94
N ASP A 242 33.02 4.82 0.01
CA ASP A 242 32.95 5.97 -0.91
C ASP A 242 32.42 7.26 -0.24
N GLY A 243 32.07 7.24 1.06
CA GLY A 243 31.47 8.39 1.77
C GLY A 243 30.04 8.75 1.30
N LYS A 244 29.36 7.86 0.58
CA LYS A 244 27.99 8.03 0.06
C LYS A 244 26.96 7.63 1.12
N THR A 245 26.87 8.43 2.18
CA THR A 245 26.03 8.17 3.37
C THR A 245 24.55 7.91 3.05
N ILE A 246 23.98 8.60 2.06
CA ILE A 246 22.59 8.39 1.64
C ILE A 246 22.43 6.99 1.00
N GLN A 247 23.33 6.60 0.11
CA GLN A 247 23.26 5.31 -0.56
C GLN A 247 23.45 4.16 0.45
N ALA A 248 24.37 4.30 1.40
CA ALA A 248 24.53 3.33 2.48
C ALA A 248 23.26 3.24 3.35
N THR A 249 22.63 4.37 3.67
CA THR A 249 21.38 4.38 4.44
C THR A 249 20.22 3.74 3.67
N VAL A 250 20.13 3.94 2.36
CA VAL A 250 19.12 3.29 1.50
C VAL A 250 19.36 1.78 1.44
N CYS A 251 20.61 1.34 1.28
CA CYS A 251 20.95 -0.08 1.32
C CYS A 251 20.63 -0.71 2.68
N LEU A 252 20.95 -0.03 3.79
CA LEU A 252 20.61 -0.49 5.14
C LEU A 252 19.09 -0.68 5.33
N ARG A 253 18.28 0.30 4.87
CA ARG A 253 16.81 0.19 4.93
C ARG A 253 16.27 -0.92 4.03
N ALA A 254 16.89 -1.14 2.87
CA ALA A 254 16.52 -2.24 1.98
C ALA A 254 16.86 -3.59 2.61
N ILE A 255 18.01 -3.73 3.28
CA ILE A 255 18.39 -4.93 4.03
C ILE A 255 17.38 -5.21 5.15
N GLN A 256 17.03 -4.21 5.96
CA GLN A 256 16.02 -4.36 7.02
C GLN A 256 14.67 -4.87 6.49
N ARG A 257 14.22 -4.37 5.33
CA ARG A 257 13.00 -4.86 4.68
C ARG A 257 13.14 -6.30 4.19
N ILE A 258 14.30 -6.67 3.68
CA ILE A 258 14.58 -8.03 3.22
C ILE A 258 14.61 -9.00 4.39
N ASP A 259 15.21 -8.63 5.52
CA ASP A 259 15.21 -9.43 6.75
C ASP A 259 13.77 -9.68 7.25
N GLU A 260 12.90 -8.67 7.17
CA GLU A 260 11.48 -8.83 7.49
C GLU A 260 10.74 -9.78 6.53
N TYR A 261 11.07 -9.74 5.23
CA TYR A 261 10.49 -10.66 4.25
C TYR A 261 11.02 -12.09 4.41
N GLU A 262 12.31 -12.24 4.72
CA GLU A 262 12.92 -13.54 5.05
C GLU A 262 12.20 -14.19 6.23
N ALA A 263 12.02 -13.45 7.34
CA ALA A 263 11.32 -13.95 8.51
C ALA A 263 9.86 -14.37 8.22
N ARG A 264 9.15 -13.63 7.36
CA ARG A 264 7.78 -13.99 6.95
C ARG A 264 7.73 -15.27 6.12
N ILE A 265 8.71 -15.48 5.24
CA ILE A 265 8.76 -16.68 4.40
C ILE A 265 9.18 -17.88 5.22
N GLU A 266 10.09 -17.72 6.18
CA GLU A 266 10.46 -18.79 7.13
C GLU A 266 9.27 -19.20 8.01
N ASP A 267 8.47 -18.24 8.51
CA ASP A 267 7.23 -18.54 9.25
C ASP A 267 6.21 -19.29 8.37
N LEU A 268 6.01 -18.84 7.11
CA LEU A 268 5.13 -19.53 6.15
C LEU A 268 5.62 -20.95 5.82
N ALA A 269 6.93 -21.13 5.61
CA ALA A 269 7.52 -22.44 5.36
C ALA A 269 7.35 -23.36 6.57
N THR A 270 7.54 -22.84 7.79
CA THR A 270 7.35 -23.60 9.04
C THR A 270 5.89 -24.00 9.22
N ARG A 271 4.94 -23.10 8.95
CA ARG A 271 3.50 -23.41 9.00
C ARG A 271 3.10 -24.43 7.96
N ARG A 272 3.64 -24.34 6.73
CA ARG A 272 3.42 -25.32 5.67
C ARG A 272 3.93 -26.69 6.07
N SER A 273 5.14 -26.78 6.62
CA SER A 273 5.70 -28.05 7.11
C SER A 273 4.85 -28.65 8.22
N ARG A 274 4.42 -27.84 9.21
CA ARG A 274 3.53 -28.30 10.29
C ARG A 274 2.16 -28.74 9.77
N ALA A 275 1.59 -28.06 8.77
CA ALA A 275 0.32 -28.45 8.17
C ALA A 275 0.43 -29.77 7.40
N LEU A 276 1.55 -30.01 6.72
CA LEU A 276 1.84 -31.28 6.05
C LEU A 276 2.04 -32.42 7.06
N GLU A 277 2.71 -32.17 8.19
CA GLU A 277 2.87 -33.14 9.29
C GLU A 277 1.54 -33.50 9.97
N MET A 278 0.59 -32.56 10.03
CA MET A 278 -0.74 -32.77 10.63
C MET A 278 -1.80 -33.30 9.65
N GLY A 279 -1.45 -33.51 8.37
CA GLY A 279 -2.33 -34.10 7.36
C GLY A 279 -3.49 -33.20 6.89
N ASP A 280 -3.44 -31.90 7.17
CA ASP A 280 -4.56 -30.97 6.97
C ASP A 280 -4.43 -30.23 5.62
N LEU A 281 -4.89 -30.89 4.55
CA LEU A 281 -4.72 -30.45 3.15
C LEU A 281 -5.53 -29.20 2.76
N ASN A 282 -6.41 -28.67 3.62
CA ASN A 282 -7.20 -27.48 3.34
C ASN A 282 -6.42 -26.15 3.48
N MET A 283 -5.23 -26.16 4.08
CA MET A 283 -4.35 -24.98 4.16
C MET A 283 -3.25 -24.93 3.09
N VAL A 284 -3.22 -25.90 2.17
CA VAL A 284 -2.27 -25.97 1.05
C VAL A 284 -3.00 -25.60 -0.24
N GLY A 285 -3.38 -24.32 -0.38
CA GLY A 285 -4.24 -23.89 -1.49
C GLY A 285 -3.71 -24.23 -2.88
N TYR A 286 -4.53 -24.92 -3.66
CA TYR A 286 -4.81 -24.60 -5.06
C TYR A 286 -6.31 -24.81 -5.30
N GLY A 287 -7.01 -23.73 -5.64
CA GLY A 287 -8.40 -23.82 -6.08
C GLY A 287 -8.51 -24.76 -7.26
N ARG A 288 -9.38 -25.78 -7.12
CA ARG A 288 -9.92 -26.49 -8.27
C ARG A 288 -10.66 -25.47 -9.13
N GLY A 289 -10.21 -25.34 -10.38
CA GLY A 289 -11.09 -24.87 -11.43
C GLY A 289 -12.10 -25.98 -11.71
N ASP A 290 -13.37 -25.63 -11.60
CA ASP A 290 -14.45 -26.20 -12.39
C ASP A 290 -14.97 -25.07 -13.31
#